data_AF-A0A3N1VQC2-F1
#
_entry.id   AF-A0A3N1VQC2-F1
#
_cell.length_a   1.000
_cell.length_b   1.000
_cell.length_c   1.000
_cell.angle_alpha   90.00
_cell.angle_beta   90.00
_cell.angle_gamma   90.00
#
_symmetry.space_group_name_H-M   'P 1'
#
loop_
_entity.id
_entity.type
_entity.pdbx_description
1 polymer ?
#
loop_
_entity_poly.entity_id
_entity_poly.type
_entity_poly.pdbx_seq_one_letter_code
_entity_poly.pdbx_strand_id
1 'polypeptide(L)'
;MNVQDVGSALNRGLAILDQIQREYPKGEFDREMLHGDMDFRYRRIHELRRLLDALPTEVRRFATFAHALPYEKAMVVRVLRLLQEDPAVFRGASAKDPQALKAVAEEVAQKIAGQLSEVVQIISRMRLAGILTATWEISEPYRPVVAAYVSGAESAEGSRLDDGGACRESA
;
A
#
# COMPACT_ATOMS: atom_id res chain seq x y z
N MET A 1 12.56 -9.41 -12.48
CA MET A 1 12.89 -8.27 -11.60
C MET A 1 13.24 -8.86 -10.25
N ASN A 2 14.41 -8.55 -9.68
CA ASN A 2 14.77 -9.06 -8.35
C ASN A 2 13.85 -8.43 -7.28
N VAL A 3 13.46 -9.17 -6.25
CA VAL A 3 12.54 -8.68 -5.19
C VAL A 3 13.14 -7.47 -4.46
N GLN A 4 14.47 -7.42 -4.31
CA GLN A 4 15.18 -6.27 -3.74
C GLN A 4 15.04 -5.00 -4.60
N ASP A 5 15.15 -5.13 -5.92
CA ASP A 5 14.97 -4.00 -6.85
C ASP A 5 13.53 -3.49 -6.83
N VAL A 6 12.57 -4.42 -6.76
CA VAL A 6 11.14 -4.11 -6.66
C VAL A 6 10.83 -3.37 -5.36
N GLY A 7 11.38 -3.81 -4.22
CA GLY A 7 11.21 -3.15 -2.93
C GLY A 7 11.78 -1.74 -2.89
N SER A 8 12.98 -1.54 -3.46
CA SER A 8 13.57 -0.20 -3.60
C SER A 8 12.71 0.73 -4.46
N ALA A 9 12.25 0.24 -5.62
CA ALA A 9 11.38 0.99 -6.51
C ALA A 9 10.02 1.32 -5.84
N LEU A 10 9.46 0.39 -5.07
CA LEU A 10 8.20 0.60 -4.34
C LEU A 10 8.33 1.64 -3.24
N ASN A 11 9.39 1.57 -2.42
CA ASN A 11 9.67 2.57 -1.39
C ASN A 11 9.87 3.96 -2.01
N ARG A 12 10.58 4.03 -3.15
CA ARG A 12 10.72 5.27 -3.91
C ARG A 12 9.38 5.79 -4.41
N GLY A 13 8.50 4.93 -4.93
CA GLY A 13 7.16 5.31 -5.38
C GLY A 13 6.30 5.88 -4.25
N LEU A 14 6.28 5.22 -3.09
CA LEU A 14 5.57 5.68 -1.90
C LEU A 14 6.10 7.03 -1.40
N ALA A 15 7.43 7.19 -1.32
CA ALA A 15 8.05 8.45 -0.91
C ALA A 15 7.75 9.62 -1.87
N ILE A 16 7.70 9.35 -3.18
CA ILE A 16 7.30 10.36 -4.18
C ILE A 16 5.84 10.79 -3.95
N LEU A 17 4.94 9.83 -3.70
CA LEU A 17 3.53 10.12 -3.45
C LEU A 17 3.34 10.92 -2.15
N ASP A 18 4.05 10.57 -1.08
CA ASP A 18 4.07 11.33 0.17
C ASP A 18 4.56 12.77 -0.08
N GLN A 19 5.61 12.95 -0.89
CA GLN A 19 6.11 14.28 -1.23
C GLN A 19 5.09 15.07 -2.04
N ILE A 20 4.43 14.46 -3.03
CA ILE A 20 3.35 15.11 -3.80
C ILE A 20 2.23 15.57 -2.85
N GLN A 21 1.81 14.73 -1.90
CA GLN A 21 0.75 15.07 -0.95
C GLN A 21 1.15 16.22 -0.01
N ARG A 22 2.43 16.31 0.40
CA ARG A 22 2.94 17.40 1.25
C ARG A 22 3.02 18.73 0.50
N GLU A 23 3.51 18.70 -0.73
CA GLU A 23 3.64 19.90 -1.59
C GLU A 23 2.27 20.38 -2.09
N TYR A 24 1.29 19.47 -2.17
CA TYR A 24 -0.03 19.72 -2.75
C TYR A 24 -1.19 19.03 -2.00
N PRO A 25 -1.46 19.40 -0.74
CA PRO A 25 -2.36 18.65 0.13
C PRO A 25 -3.84 18.69 -0.27
N LYS A 26 -4.29 19.75 -0.96
CA LYS A 26 -5.71 19.97 -1.31
C LYS A 26 -6.06 19.79 -2.77
N GLY A 27 -5.11 19.50 -3.65
CA GLY A 27 -5.42 19.54 -5.07
C GLY A 27 -5.59 20.97 -5.63
N GLU A 28 -5.34 22.00 -4.82
CA GLU A 28 -5.59 23.40 -5.12
C GLU A 28 -4.28 24.20 -5.07
N PHE A 29 -3.96 24.88 -6.17
CA PHE A 29 -2.97 25.95 -6.16
C PHE A 29 -3.62 27.14 -5.47
N ASP A 30 -3.05 27.54 -4.34
CA ASP A 30 -3.53 28.69 -3.59
C ASP A 30 -3.50 29.91 -4.51
N ARG A 31 -4.67 30.43 -4.88
CA ARG A 31 -4.81 31.51 -5.87
C ARG A 31 -4.16 32.82 -5.39
N GLU A 32 -3.80 32.90 -4.12
CA GLU A 32 -3.15 34.05 -3.48
C GLU A 32 -1.60 34.00 -3.54
N MET A 33 -0.99 32.93 -4.05
CA MET A 33 0.47 32.86 -4.21
C MET A 33 0.95 33.69 -5.40
N LEU A 34 1.47 34.88 -5.10
CA LEU A 34 2.08 35.83 -6.04
C LEU A 34 3.21 35.17 -6.86
N HIS A 35 3.21 35.46 -8.16
CA HIS A 35 4.08 34.89 -9.20
C HIS A 35 5.55 34.72 -8.77
N GLY A 36 5.98 33.46 -8.66
CA GLY A 36 7.31 33.03 -8.24
C GLY A 36 7.25 31.62 -7.63
N ASP A 37 6.69 31.51 -6.43
CA ASP A 37 6.61 30.25 -5.67
C ASP A 37 5.69 29.20 -6.32
N MET A 38 4.64 29.67 -7.02
CA MET A 38 3.75 28.83 -7.83
C MET A 38 4.50 28.05 -8.91
N ASP A 39 5.46 28.67 -9.61
CA ASP A 39 6.21 28.04 -10.69
C ASP A 39 7.16 26.97 -10.16
N PHE A 40 7.75 27.19 -8.98
CA PHE A 40 8.62 26.21 -8.34
C PHE A 40 7.86 24.97 -7.87
N ARG A 41 6.74 25.16 -7.16
CA ARG A 41 5.90 24.03 -6.70
C ARG A 41 5.33 23.25 -7.88
N TYR A 42 4.84 23.95 -8.91
CA TYR A 42 4.35 23.31 -10.13
C TYR A 42 5.43 22.48 -10.83
N ARG A 43 6.62 23.07 -11.06
CA ARG A 43 7.76 22.34 -11.65
C ARG A 43 8.15 21.13 -10.81
N ARG A 44 8.17 21.27 -9.48
CA ARG A 44 8.51 20.18 -8.56
C ARG A 44 7.50 19.04 -8.63
N ILE A 45 6.20 19.34 -8.65
CA ILE A 45 5.15 18.32 -8.80
C ILE A 45 5.28 17.60 -10.15
N HIS A 46 5.54 18.32 -11.24
CA HIS A 46 5.75 17.72 -12.56
C HIS A 46 6.98 16.80 -12.59
N GLU A 47 8.08 17.23 -11.97
CA GLU A 47 9.27 16.39 -11.81
C GLU A 47 8.96 15.12 -11.02
N LEU A 48 8.27 15.24 -9.88
CA LEU A 48 7.87 14.10 -9.05
C LEU A 48 6.96 13.12 -9.81
N ARG A 49 5.98 13.63 -10.58
CA ARG A 49 5.13 12.81 -11.44
C ARG A 49 5.93 12.09 -12.52
N ARG A 50 6.89 12.78 -13.15
CA ARG A 50 7.79 12.14 -14.13
C ARG A 50 8.64 11.04 -13.51
N LEU A 51 9.13 11.24 -12.28
CA LEU A 51 9.88 10.21 -11.55
C LEU A 51 8.99 9.02 -11.19
N LEU A 52 7.74 9.26 -10.80
CA LEU A 52 6.75 8.21 -10.56
C LEU A 52 6.43 7.42 -11.83
N ASP A 53 6.28 8.10 -12.97
CA ASP A 53 6.00 7.50 -14.28
C ASP A 53 7.16 6.70 -14.86
N ALA A 54 8.39 6.95 -14.41
CA ALA A 54 9.56 6.18 -14.78
C ALA A 54 9.68 4.83 -14.04
N LEU A 55 8.89 4.62 -12.98
CA LEU A 55 8.86 3.34 -12.26
C LEU A 55 8.14 2.26 -13.10
N PRO A 56 8.45 0.96 -12.85
CA PRO A 56 7.69 -0.14 -13.45
C PRO A 56 6.18 0.03 -13.21
N THR A 57 5.38 -0.30 -14.22
CA THR A 57 3.93 -0.03 -14.22
C THR A 57 3.23 -0.63 -13.00
N GLU A 58 3.56 -1.85 -12.64
CA GLU A 58 2.99 -2.60 -11.52
C GLU A 58 3.37 -1.95 -10.18
N VAL A 59 4.63 -1.53 -10.04
CA VAL A 59 5.14 -0.82 -8.86
C VAL A 59 4.42 0.52 -8.70
N ARG A 60 4.33 1.32 -9.76
CA ARG A 60 3.61 2.60 -9.75
C ARG A 60 2.15 2.41 -9.38
N ARG A 61 1.44 1.49 -10.05
CA ARG A 61 0.01 1.23 -9.81
C ARG A 61 -0.23 0.77 -8.38
N PHE A 62 0.60 -0.14 -7.87
CA PHE A 62 0.48 -0.63 -6.50
C PHE A 62 0.80 0.46 -5.47
N ALA A 63 1.85 1.25 -5.67
CA ALA A 63 2.20 2.37 -4.79
C ALA A 63 1.05 3.39 -4.71
N THR A 64 0.49 3.78 -5.85
CA THR A 64 -0.66 4.68 -5.91
C THR A 64 -1.88 4.07 -5.21
N PHE A 65 -2.14 2.77 -5.42
CA PHE A 65 -3.20 2.05 -4.72
C PHE A 65 -3.02 2.09 -3.20
N ALA A 66 -1.84 1.69 -2.70
CA ALA A 66 -1.56 1.60 -1.28
C ALA A 66 -1.60 2.96 -0.58
N HIS A 67 -1.06 4.00 -1.22
CA HIS A 67 -1.11 5.37 -0.71
C HIS A 67 -2.53 5.97 -0.70
N ALA A 68 -3.40 5.56 -1.62
CA ALA A 68 -4.77 6.06 -1.71
C ALA A 68 -5.76 5.36 -0.74
N LEU A 69 -5.33 4.31 -0.02
CA LEU A 69 -6.17 3.65 0.96
C LEU A 69 -6.29 4.52 2.22
N PRO A 70 -7.51 4.85 2.67
CA PRO A 70 -7.72 5.64 3.89
C PRO A 70 -7.64 4.76 5.16
N TYR A 71 -6.72 3.79 5.16
CA TYR A 71 -6.60 2.77 6.21
C TYR A 71 -5.19 2.73 6.76
N GLU A 72 -5.08 2.30 8.01
CA GLU A 72 -3.79 2.05 8.64
C GLU A 72 -2.96 1.08 7.82
N LYS A 73 -1.70 1.44 7.58
CA LYS A 73 -0.76 0.61 6.79
C LYS A 73 -0.70 -0.82 7.33
N ALA A 74 -0.69 -0.97 8.65
CA ALA A 74 -0.67 -2.27 9.32
C ALA A 74 -1.87 -3.15 8.94
N MET A 75 -3.07 -2.58 8.79
CA MET A 75 -4.27 -3.34 8.38
C MET A 75 -4.11 -3.90 6.97
N VAL A 76 -3.66 -3.05 6.03
CA VAL A 76 -3.41 -3.44 4.63
C VAL A 76 -2.35 -4.53 4.56
N VAL A 77 -1.26 -4.39 5.32
CA VAL A 77 -0.19 -5.40 5.40
C VAL A 77 -0.72 -6.73 5.92
N ARG A 78 -1.54 -6.75 6.98
CA ARG A 78 -2.13 -7.99 7.52
C ARG A 78 -3.02 -8.71 6.51
N VAL A 79 -3.84 -7.98 5.75
CA VAL A 79 -4.67 -8.58 4.70
C VAL A 79 -3.80 -9.18 3.59
N LEU A 80 -2.78 -8.43 3.13
CA LEU A 80 -1.86 -8.90 2.09
C LEU A 80 -1.03 -10.10 2.54
N ARG A 81 -0.61 -10.14 3.81
CA ARG A 81 0.09 -11.28 4.41
C ARG A 81 -0.82 -12.51 4.42
N LEU A 82 -2.06 -12.38 4.88
CA LEU A 82 -3.01 -13.50 4.89
C LEU A 82 -3.28 -14.02 3.46
N LEU A 83 -3.36 -13.14 2.46
CA LEU A 83 -3.47 -13.52 1.05
C LEU A 83 -2.27 -14.34 0.54
N GLN A 84 -1.08 -14.14 1.10
CA GLN A 84 0.13 -14.88 0.74
C GLN A 84 0.25 -16.21 1.49
N GLU A 85 -0.07 -16.22 2.79
CA GLU A 85 0.08 -17.37 3.67
C GLU A 85 -1.06 -18.37 3.57
N ASP A 86 -2.31 -17.88 3.48
CA ASP A 86 -3.52 -18.70 3.48
C ASP A 86 -4.52 -18.18 2.42
N PRO A 87 -4.21 -18.32 1.12
CA PRO A 87 -5.10 -17.87 0.04
C PRO A 87 -6.44 -18.62 0.01
N ALA A 88 -6.55 -19.77 0.70
CA ALA A 88 -7.77 -20.57 0.72
C ALA A 88 -8.95 -19.83 1.36
N VAL A 89 -8.69 -18.95 2.33
CA VAL A 89 -9.69 -18.10 2.99
C VAL A 89 -10.48 -17.26 1.98
N PHE A 90 -9.86 -16.89 0.86
CA PHE A 90 -10.45 -15.99 -0.13
C PHE A 90 -11.20 -16.71 -1.26
N ARG A 91 -11.07 -18.04 -1.37
CA ARG A 91 -11.63 -18.83 -2.50
C ARG A 91 -13.15 -18.79 -2.58
N GLY A 92 -13.82 -18.57 -1.46
CA GLY A 92 -15.28 -18.45 -1.38
C GLY A 92 -15.81 -17.06 -1.77
N ALA A 93 -14.95 -16.06 -1.94
CA ALA A 93 -15.41 -14.72 -2.26
C ALA A 93 -15.98 -14.69 -3.68
N SER A 94 -17.01 -13.87 -3.90
CA SER A 94 -17.60 -13.69 -5.22
C SER A 94 -17.92 -12.21 -5.43
N ALA A 95 -17.43 -11.66 -6.54
CA ALA A 95 -17.75 -10.27 -6.89
C ALA A 95 -19.21 -10.11 -7.36
N LYS A 96 -19.86 -11.23 -7.73
CA LYS A 96 -21.26 -11.27 -8.16
C LYS A 96 -22.23 -11.53 -6.99
N ASP A 97 -21.73 -12.05 -5.88
CA ASP A 97 -22.52 -12.35 -4.69
C ASP A 97 -21.95 -11.59 -3.47
N PRO A 98 -22.57 -10.45 -3.10
CA PRO A 98 -22.15 -9.66 -1.95
C PRO A 98 -22.15 -10.42 -0.63
N GLN A 99 -22.99 -11.45 -0.44
CA GLN A 99 -23.02 -12.23 0.79
C GLN A 99 -21.81 -13.16 0.89
N ALA A 100 -21.42 -13.78 -0.21
CA ALA A 100 -20.20 -14.59 -0.27
C ALA A 100 -18.94 -13.75 0.02
N LEU A 101 -18.85 -12.52 -0.53
CA LEU A 101 -17.77 -11.60 -0.20
C LEU A 101 -17.77 -11.19 1.28
N LYS A 102 -18.96 -10.92 1.83
CA LYS A 102 -19.11 -10.53 3.25
C LYS A 102 -18.65 -11.67 4.18
N ALA A 103 -19.05 -12.91 3.92
CA ALA A 103 -18.65 -14.07 4.72
C ALA A 103 -17.12 -14.27 4.73
N VAL A 104 -16.46 -14.16 3.56
CA VAL A 104 -14.99 -14.18 3.50
C VAL A 104 -14.38 -13.02 4.27
N ALA A 105 -14.92 -11.81 4.12
CA ALA A 105 -14.40 -10.65 4.83
C ALA A 105 -14.59 -10.76 6.36
N GLU A 106 -15.66 -11.41 6.83
CA GLU A 106 -15.87 -11.73 8.25
C GLU A 106 -14.80 -12.69 8.77
N GLU A 107 -14.50 -13.76 8.03
CA GLU A 107 -13.43 -14.69 8.37
C GLU A 107 -12.05 -14.01 8.41
N VAL A 108 -11.74 -13.20 7.39
CA VAL A 108 -10.49 -12.43 7.31
C VAL A 108 -10.38 -11.46 8.49
N ALA A 109 -11.44 -10.69 8.76
CA ALA A 109 -11.48 -9.73 9.86
C ALA A 109 -11.23 -10.41 11.21
N GLN A 110 -11.80 -11.60 11.43
CA GLN A 110 -11.51 -12.41 12.63
C GLN A 110 -10.05 -12.84 12.70
N LYS A 111 -9.49 -13.38 11.61
CA LYS A 111 -8.10 -13.86 11.57
C LYS A 111 -7.07 -12.77 11.83
N ILE A 112 -7.32 -11.54 11.37
CA ILE A 112 -6.37 -10.42 11.51
C ILE A 112 -6.71 -9.44 12.65
N ALA A 113 -7.76 -9.74 13.42
CA ALA A 113 -8.36 -8.86 14.42
C ALA A 113 -8.64 -7.44 13.87
N GLY A 114 -9.29 -7.38 12.71
CA GLY A 114 -9.62 -6.15 11.99
C GLY A 114 -11.12 -5.84 11.94
N GLN A 115 -11.47 -4.67 11.40
CA GLN A 115 -12.85 -4.27 11.21
C GLN A 115 -13.40 -4.82 9.88
N LEU A 116 -14.57 -5.45 9.90
CA LEU A 116 -15.21 -6.03 8.72
C LEU A 116 -15.34 -5.01 7.57
N SER A 117 -15.81 -3.80 7.87
CA SER A 117 -16.02 -2.75 6.87
C SER A 117 -14.73 -2.38 6.15
N GLU A 118 -13.61 -2.29 6.87
CA GLU A 118 -12.29 -2.00 6.31
C GLU A 118 -11.81 -3.14 5.42
N VAL A 119 -11.94 -4.39 5.89
CA VAL A 119 -11.53 -5.59 5.15
C VAL A 119 -12.31 -5.71 3.84
N VAL A 120 -13.64 -5.54 3.88
CA VAL A 120 -14.48 -5.54 2.66
C VAL A 120 -13.99 -4.51 1.66
N GLN A 121 -13.73 -3.28 2.13
CA GLN A 121 -13.29 -2.20 1.25
C GLN A 121 -11.88 -2.44 0.68
N ILE A 122 -10.95 -2.91 1.50
CA ILE A 122 -9.58 -3.23 1.09
C ILE A 122 -9.60 -4.31 0.00
N ILE A 123 -10.28 -5.44 0.23
CA ILE A 123 -10.38 -6.56 -0.71
C ILE A 123 -11.08 -6.15 -2.01
N SER A 124 -12.18 -5.39 -1.90
CA SER A 124 -12.92 -4.90 -3.06
C SER A 124 -12.09 -3.94 -3.91
N ARG A 125 -11.37 -3.00 -3.28
CA ARG A 125 -10.50 -2.06 -4.01
C ARG A 125 -9.31 -2.76 -4.64
N MET A 126 -8.71 -3.76 -3.99
CA MET A 126 -7.66 -4.57 -4.60
C MET A 126 -8.15 -5.31 -5.86
N ARG A 127 -9.38 -5.82 -5.83
CA ARG A 127 -10.00 -6.45 -7.01
C ARG A 127 -10.22 -5.46 -8.15
N LEU A 128 -10.75 -4.27 -7.84
CA LEU A 128 -10.95 -3.19 -8.82
C LEU A 128 -9.63 -2.67 -9.41
N ALA A 129 -8.57 -2.63 -8.61
CA ALA A 129 -7.23 -2.25 -9.05
C ALA A 129 -6.54 -3.34 -9.90
N GLY A 130 -7.16 -4.51 -10.07
CA GLY A 130 -6.60 -5.64 -10.80
C GLY A 130 -5.45 -6.34 -10.06
N ILE A 131 -5.23 -6.03 -8.77
CA ILE A 131 -4.24 -6.71 -7.92
C ILE A 131 -4.70 -8.14 -7.65
N LEU A 132 -6.00 -8.33 -7.43
CA LEU A 132 -6.62 -9.65 -7.30
C LEU A 132 -7.25 -10.12 -8.61
N THR A 133 -7.09 -11.41 -8.90
CA THR A 133 -7.75 -12.12 -10.01
C THR A 133 -9.25 -12.30 -9.74
N ALA A 134 -9.98 -12.86 -10.71
CA ALA A 134 -11.38 -13.24 -10.53
C ALA A 134 -11.61 -14.31 -9.46
N THR A 135 -10.59 -15.11 -9.16
CA THR A 135 -10.58 -16.14 -8.12
C THR A 135 -9.99 -15.64 -6.79
N TRP A 136 -9.81 -14.32 -6.65
CA TRP A 136 -9.32 -13.66 -5.43
C TRP A 136 -7.89 -14.00 -5.03
N GLU A 137 -7.09 -14.42 -5.99
CA GLU A 137 -5.66 -14.66 -5.82
C GLU A 137 -4.88 -13.42 -6.23
N ILE A 138 -3.68 -13.23 -5.67
CA ILE A 138 -2.77 -12.16 -6.14
C ILE A 138 -2.36 -12.47 -7.58
N SER A 139 -2.69 -11.56 -8.48
CA SER A 139 -2.33 -11.65 -9.89
C SER A 139 -0.81 -11.65 -10.07
N GLU A 140 -0.35 -12.46 -11.03
CA GLU A 140 1.07 -12.74 -11.25
C GLU A 140 1.96 -11.50 -11.32
N PRO A 141 1.59 -10.39 -12.02
CA PRO A 141 2.43 -9.20 -12.10
C PRO A 141 2.67 -8.51 -10.76
N TYR A 142 1.72 -8.64 -9.83
CA TYR A 142 1.79 -7.97 -8.53
C TYR A 142 2.39 -8.83 -7.43
N ARG A 143 2.55 -10.15 -7.62
CA ARG A 143 3.17 -11.05 -6.62
C ARG A 143 4.50 -10.53 -6.05
N PRO A 144 5.51 -10.14 -6.88
CA PRO A 144 6.76 -9.62 -6.35
C PRO A 144 6.60 -8.26 -5.65
N VAL A 145 5.64 -7.44 -6.09
CA VAL A 145 5.38 -6.11 -5.52
C VAL A 145 4.73 -6.23 -4.14
N VAL A 146 3.74 -7.11 -4.00
CA VAL A 146 3.08 -7.38 -2.71
C VAL A 146 4.07 -8.00 -1.73
N ALA A 147 4.88 -8.98 -2.16
CA ALA A 147 5.92 -9.56 -1.32
C ALA A 147 6.89 -8.48 -0.80
N ALA A 148 7.39 -7.61 -1.68
CA ALA A 148 8.27 -6.52 -1.28
C ALA A 148 7.59 -5.53 -0.31
N TYR A 149 6.30 -5.24 -0.49
CA TYR A 149 5.55 -4.36 0.41
C TYR A 149 5.42 -4.94 1.82
N VAL A 150 5.07 -6.22 1.93
CA VAL A 150 4.91 -6.93 3.21
C VAL A 150 6.26 -7.05 3.93
N SER A 151 7.31 -7.52 3.24
CA SER A 151 8.65 -7.64 3.83
C SER A 151 9.24 -6.29 4.27
N GLY A 152 8.95 -5.21 3.52
CA GLY A 152 9.36 -3.86 3.89
C GLY A 152 8.68 -3.34 5.15
N ALA A 153 7.43 -3.75 5.41
CA ALA A 153 6.72 -3.42 6.65
C ALA A 153 7.29 -4.19 7.84
N GLU A 154 7.60 -5.47 7.67
CA GLU A 154 8.18 -6.33 8.72
C GLU A 154 9.56 -5.85 9.16
N SER A 155 10.39 -5.42 8.22
CA SER A 155 11.71 -4.85 8.52
C SER A 155 11.62 -3.55 9.33
N ALA A 156 10.59 -2.73 9.07
CA ALA A 156 10.34 -1.50 9.80
C ALA A 156 9.74 -1.74 11.20
N GLU A 157 8.97 -2.81 11.39
CA GLU A 157 8.46 -3.23 12.70
C GLU A 157 9.58 -3.84 13.58
N GLY A 158 10.45 -4.68 13.00
CA GLY A 158 11.62 -5.24 13.69
C GLY A 158 12.62 -4.18 14.14
N SER A 159 12.90 -3.18 13.28
CA SER A 159 13.81 -2.08 13.62
C SER A 159 13.35 -1.20 14.80
N ARG A 160 12.04 -1.16 15.11
CA ARG A 160 11.52 -0.39 16.25
C ARG A 160 11.70 -1.10 17.60
N LEU A 161 11.97 -2.41 17.58
CA LEU A 161 12.18 -3.20 18.79
C LEU A 161 13.64 -3.23 19.24
N ASP A 162 14.58 -2.91 18.34
CA ASP A 162 16.02 -2.96 18.62
C ASP A 162 16.60 -1.63 19.19
N ASP A 163 15.86 -0.52 19.16
CA ASP A 163 16.29 0.78 19.70
C ASP A 163 16.07 0.94 21.23
N GLY A 164 15.59 -0.10 21.93
CA GLY A 164 15.24 -0.07 23.36
C GLY A 164 16.14 -0.89 24.30
N GLY A 165 17.21 -1.51 23.80
CA GLY A 165 17.95 -2.56 24.52
C GLY A 165 19.35 -2.19 25.00
N ALA A 166 19.57 -0.97 25.51
CA ALA A 166 20.86 -0.60 26.09
C ALA A 166 20.72 0.26 27.36
N CYS A 167 20.07 -0.29 28.39
CA CYS A 167 20.41 0.04 29.77
C CYS A 167 20.94 -1.24 30.42
N ARG A 168 22.25 -1.48 30.24
CA ARG A 168 23.01 -2.38 31.12
C ARG A 168 22.93 -1.79 32.52
N GLU A 169 22.24 -2.48 33.42
CA GLU A 169 22.57 -2.39 34.85
C GLU A 169 24.05 -2.75 34.99
N SER A 170 24.82 -1.83 35.53
CA SER A 170 26.19 -2.08 35.96
C SER A 170 26.42 -1.28 37.23
N ALA A 171 26.63 -2.05 38.30
CA ALA A 171 27.12 -1.72 39.64
C ALA A 171 26.13 -1.06 40.62
#